data_AF-A0A0A2WMU1-F1
#
_entry.id   AF-A0A0A2WMU1-F1
#
_cell.length_a   1.000
_cell.length_b   1.000
_cell.length_c   1.000
_cell.angle_alpha   90.00
_cell.angle_beta   90.00
_cell.angle_gamma   90.00
#
_symmetry.space_group_name_H-M   'P 1'
#
loop_
_entity.id
_entity.type
_entity.pdbx_description
1 polymer ?
#
loop_
_entity_poly.entity_id
_entity_poly.type
_entity_poly.pdbx_seq_one_letter_code
_entity_poly.pdbx_strand_id
1 'polypeptide(L)'
;MPDSWTHALNLDRAVQRDGVLQARVAQEDYEGVKPLLRKVWKGDTWENLFSPVRSRGEELLPVRVLLGYLRGYFLYREVPENDQAFWMAFLKDLGLEDRSQPSPQEYDRLWEALSGWEETRPHLRYQESGKRDFVGTLDAIFHFRALRLKELKEAFLAFYQTGELPEKARPYERLFRKLKDAVDLLVTEEEPPDLEDEEAVRTHLEGRGVYLGESDPVRLLFNRSPKALKDLCEKLGGRKPKVPSFQSKQVQVEFLENPRGLEQIYPQLRHELLVEGWRVHGKVVLEDGRFKRFSWVPRYTPEGEPIPEEVEVSFGEGERVRFRLHHRAFAVRFSRPVWRFGEPLEVRPIGFDPGKHPLRYFLASGGEARGRPEELTPQDLTDTLVVEVRTDGQGDVWRRIGTLPVENRVRLEAWVEARGVFARVFPPGLPVRIRVFAGKRLVQEATLGTGPQETLLVQPGLTPLRVEVEAAGEVRVLTLPPRGWAEAWWRQGLGFGGWPRGQRP
;
A
#
# COMPACT_ATOMS: atom_id res chain seq x y z
N MET A 1 -21.99 -19.62 -16.94
CA MET A 1 -20.52 -19.51 -16.92
C MET A 1 -19.99 -20.36 -18.07
N PRO A 2 -19.00 -19.91 -18.85
CA PRO A 2 -18.39 -20.75 -19.87
C PRO A 2 -17.81 -22.01 -19.23
N ASP A 3 -17.90 -23.11 -19.95
CA ASP A 3 -17.64 -24.45 -19.44
C ASP A 3 -16.14 -24.75 -19.44
N SER A 4 -15.49 -24.72 -18.27
CA SER A 4 -14.04 -24.99 -18.13
C SER A 4 -13.60 -26.34 -18.71
N TRP A 5 -14.53 -27.30 -18.87
CA TRP A 5 -14.27 -28.56 -19.57
C TRP A 5 -14.00 -28.37 -21.06
N THR A 6 -14.77 -27.51 -21.74
CA THR A 6 -14.58 -27.19 -23.17
C THR A 6 -13.22 -26.53 -23.40
N HIS A 7 -12.83 -25.58 -22.54
CA HIS A 7 -11.51 -24.95 -22.60
C HIS A 7 -10.37 -25.97 -22.36
N ALA A 8 -10.55 -26.92 -21.44
CA ALA A 8 -9.56 -27.98 -21.20
C ALA A 8 -9.39 -28.89 -22.41
N LEU A 9 -10.48 -29.25 -23.10
CA LEU A 9 -10.43 -30.02 -24.34
C LEU A 9 -9.68 -29.27 -25.45
N ASN A 10 -9.90 -27.96 -25.58
CA ASN A 10 -9.19 -27.16 -26.57
C ASN A 10 -7.68 -27.15 -26.29
N LEU A 11 -7.27 -27.02 -25.02
CA LEU A 11 -5.85 -27.12 -24.64
C LEU A 11 -5.27 -28.52 -24.92
N ASP A 12 -6.00 -29.58 -24.57
CA ASP A 12 -5.59 -30.97 -24.85
C ASP A 12 -5.36 -31.18 -26.34
N ARG A 13 -6.31 -30.75 -27.18
CA ARG A 13 -6.25 -30.84 -28.64
C ARG A 13 -5.11 -30.02 -29.23
N ALA A 14 -4.85 -28.82 -28.69
CA ALA A 14 -3.74 -27.98 -29.13
C ALA A 14 -2.39 -28.67 -28.91
N VAL A 15 -2.19 -29.23 -27.70
CA VAL A 15 -0.96 -29.96 -27.36
C VAL A 15 -0.86 -31.27 -28.13
N GLN A 16 -1.96 -31.98 -28.32
CA GLN A 16 -2.00 -33.21 -29.11
C GLN A 16 -1.61 -32.98 -30.58
N ARG A 17 -2.10 -31.88 -31.19
CA ARG A 17 -1.87 -31.58 -32.61
C ARG A 17 -0.47 -31.03 -32.88
N ASP A 18 -0.03 -30.08 -32.06
CA ASP A 18 1.14 -29.26 -32.36
C ASP A 18 2.33 -29.55 -31.42
N GLY A 19 2.17 -30.39 -30.40
CA GLY A 19 3.17 -30.60 -29.34
C GLY A 19 3.17 -29.46 -28.32
N VAL A 20 3.79 -29.67 -27.16
CA VAL A 20 3.79 -28.72 -26.02
C VAL A 20 4.47 -27.40 -26.39
N LEU A 21 5.54 -27.50 -27.18
CA LEU A 21 6.37 -26.36 -27.57
C LEU A 21 5.68 -25.43 -28.58
N GLN A 22 4.89 -25.99 -29.49
CA GLN A 22 4.25 -25.25 -30.60
C GLN A 22 2.72 -25.15 -30.48
N ALA A 23 2.15 -25.65 -29.38
CA ALA A 23 0.71 -25.58 -29.11
C ALA A 23 0.14 -24.17 -29.30
N ARG A 24 -0.90 -24.08 -30.14
CA ARG A 24 -1.71 -22.87 -30.34
C ARG A 24 -2.73 -22.78 -29.21
N VAL A 25 -2.37 -22.06 -28.16
CA VAL A 25 -3.23 -21.84 -27.00
C VAL A 25 -3.89 -20.48 -27.17
N ALA A 26 -5.22 -20.45 -27.27
CA ALA A 26 -5.98 -19.21 -27.26
C ALA A 26 -6.05 -18.64 -25.83
N GLN A 27 -6.13 -17.31 -25.71
CA GLN A 27 -6.20 -16.65 -24.40
C GLN A 27 -7.50 -17.01 -23.69
N GLU A 28 -8.60 -17.13 -24.43
CA GLU A 28 -9.92 -17.50 -23.91
C GLU A 28 -9.88 -18.90 -23.28
N ASP A 29 -9.18 -19.85 -23.90
CA ASP A 29 -9.01 -21.20 -23.38
C ASP A 29 -8.07 -21.24 -22.17
N TYR A 30 -6.97 -20.49 -22.22
CA TYR A 30 -6.05 -20.35 -21.08
C TYR A 30 -6.73 -19.72 -19.85
N GLU A 31 -7.51 -18.65 -20.02
CA GLU A 31 -8.22 -17.98 -18.93
C GLU A 31 -9.44 -18.81 -18.46
N GLY A 32 -10.21 -19.37 -19.39
CA GLY A 32 -11.43 -20.14 -19.11
C GLY A 32 -11.19 -21.48 -18.41
N VAL A 33 -9.99 -22.06 -18.57
CA VAL A 33 -9.63 -23.33 -17.91
C VAL A 33 -9.20 -23.17 -16.45
N LYS A 34 -8.83 -21.96 -16.00
CA LYS A 34 -8.26 -21.70 -14.66
C LYS A 34 -9.04 -22.32 -13.50
N PRO A 35 -10.39 -22.26 -13.43
CA PRO A 35 -11.14 -22.87 -12.33
C PRO A 35 -10.94 -24.39 -12.23
N LEU A 36 -10.78 -25.07 -13.38
CA LEU A 36 -10.51 -26.50 -13.45
C LEU A 36 -9.04 -26.78 -13.15
N LEU A 37 -8.10 -26.04 -13.76
CA LEU A 37 -6.68 -26.19 -13.49
C LEU A 37 -6.34 -25.96 -12.01
N ARG A 38 -7.04 -25.06 -11.32
CA ARG A 38 -6.88 -24.88 -9.87
C ARG A 38 -7.14 -26.17 -9.08
N LYS A 39 -8.17 -26.93 -9.45
CA LYS A 39 -8.49 -28.22 -8.81
C LYS A 39 -7.47 -29.28 -9.18
N VAL A 40 -7.07 -29.33 -10.45
CA VAL A 40 -6.04 -30.25 -10.94
C VAL A 40 -4.71 -29.98 -10.25
N TRP A 41 -4.35 -28.71 -10.08
CA TRP A 41 -3.14 -28.25 -9.40
C TRP A 41 -3.09 -28.72 -7.95
N LYS A 42 -4.17 -28.48 -7.20
CA LYS A 42 -4.29 -28.90 -5.79
C LYS A 42 -4.37 -30.41 -5.58
N GLY A 43 -4.60 -31.17 -6.65
CA GLY A 43 -4.89 -32.60 -6.55
C GLY A 43 -6.33 -32.91 -6.12
N ASP A 44 -7.22 -31.91 -6.06
CA ASP A 44 -8.64 -32.10 -5.74
C ASP A 44 -9.39 -32.89 -6.83
N THR A 45 -8.79 -32.99 -8.03
CA THR A 45 -9.33 -33.76 -9.16
C THR A 45 -8.20 -34.27 -10.06
N TRP A 46 -8.52 -35.30 -10.86
CA TRP A 46 -7.62 -35.96 -11.82
C TRP A 46 -6.31 -36.43 -11.18
N GLU A 47 -6.39 -37.18 -10.08
CA GLU A 47 -5.23 -37.64 -9.30
C GLU A 47 -4.09 -38.17 -10.17
N ASN A 48 -4.40 -39.03 -11.16
CA ASN A 48 -3.42 -39.46 -12.17
C ASN A 48 -3.47 -38.57 -13.42
N LEU A 49 -2.41 -37.78 -13.63
CA LEU A 49 -2.34 -36.87 -14.78
C LEU A 49 -2.21 -37.59 -16.14
N PHE A 50 -1.76 -38.84 -16.13
CA PHE A 50 -1.51 -39.65 -17.33
C PHE A 50 -2.64 -40.62 -17.65
N SER A 51 -3.72 -40.63 -16.87
CA SER A 51 -4.92 -41.41 -17.18
C SER A 51 -5.94 -40.55 -17.95
N PRO A 52 -6.52 -41.05 -19.04
CA PRO A 52 -7.55 -40.32 -19.77
C PRO A 52 -8.78 -40.08 -18.89
N VAL A 53 -9.37 -38.88 -19.02
CA VAL A 53 -10.61 -38.51 -18.33
C VAL A 53 -11.69 -38.33 -19.38
N ARG A 54 -12.85 -38.94 -19.13
CA ARG A 54 -14.03 -38.85 -20.00
C ARG A 54 -15.13 -38.03 -19.34
N SER A 55 -15.67 -37.08 -20.07
CA SER A 55 -16.88 -36.37 -19.69
C SER A 55 -17.60 -35.90 -20.94
N ARG A 56 -18.94 -35.94 -20.91
CA ARG A 56 -19.81 -35.48 -22.01
C ARG A 56 -19.48 -36.07 -23.39
N GLY A 57 -19.04 -37.33 -23.42
CA GLY A 57 -18.72 -38.05 -24.66
C GLY A 57 -17.36 -37.72 -25.28
N GLU A 58 -16.57 -36.83 -24.65
CA GLU A 58 -15.22 -36.48 -25.09
C GLU A 58 -14.18 -36.93 -24.06
N GLU A 59 -12.96 -37.19 -24.54
CA GLU A 59 -11.83 -37.66 -23.75
C GLU A 59 -10.70 -36.64 -23.84
N LEU A 60 -10.05 -36.37 -22.70
CA LEU A 60 -8.84 -35.55 -22.64
C LEU A 60 -7.78 -36.21 -21.75
N LEU A 61 -6.53 -35.79 -21.90
CA LEU A 61 -5.44 -36.22 -21.03
C LEU A 61 -5.02 -35.06 -20.10
N PRO A 62 -5.19 -35.19 -18.77
CA PRO A 62 -4.91 -34.10 -17.82
C PRO A 62 -3.50 -33.50 -17.93
N VAL A 63 -2.48 -34.31 -18.20
CA VAL A 63 -1.10 -33.84 -18.37
C VAL A 63 -0.98 -32.86 -19.53
N ARG A 64 -1.65 -33.11 -20.67
CA ARG A 64 -1.63 -32.21 -21.83
C ARG A 64 -2.37 -30.92 -21.53
N VAL A 65 -3.47 -30.99 -20.78
CA VAL A 65 -4.18 -29.79 -20.32
C VAL A 65 -3.27 -28.92 -19.42
N LEU A 66 -2.53 -29.55 -18.49
CA LEU A 66 -1.57 -28.84 -17.63
C LEU A 66 -0.42 -28.22 -18.44
N LEU A 67 0.16 -28.95 -19.38
CA LEU A 67 1.24 -28.44 -20.24
C LEU A 67 0.76 -27.34 -21.19
N GLY A 68 -0.45 -27.46 -21.73
CA GLY A 68 -1.12 -26.42 -22.52
C GLY A 68 -1.41 -25.16 -21.69
N TYR A 69 -1.81 -25.32 -20.42
CA TYR A 69 -1.98 -24.21 -19.51
C TYR A 69 -0.66 -23.48 -19.24
N LEU A 70 0.42 -24.23 -18.95
CA LEU A 70 1.76 -23.64 -18.81
C LEU A 70 2.13 -22.89 -20.08
N ARG A 71 1.95 -23.50 -21.26
CA ARG A 71 2.22 -22.83 -22.53
C ARG A 71 1.47 -21.50 -22.65
N GLY A 72 0.18 -21.47 -22.33
CA GLY A 72 -0.62 -20.23 -22.29
C GLY A 72 -0.09 -19.19 -21.30
N TYR A 73 0.25 -19.62 -20.08
CA TYR A 73 0.86 -18.76 -19.07
C TYR A 73 2.15 -18.11 -19.58
N PHE A 74 3.03 -18.89 -20.21
CA PHE A 74 4.30 -18.42 -20.76
C PHE A 74 4.14 -17.56 -22.02
N LEU A 75 3.05 -17.73 -22.78
CA LEU A 75 2.72 -16.89 -23.92
C LEU A 75 2.19 -15.52 -23.48
N TYR A 76 1.28 -15.48 -22.51
CA TYR A 76 0.52 -14.27 -22.18
C TYR A 76 1.00 -13.52 -20.94
N ARG A 77 1.99 -14.04 -20.20
CA ARG A 77 2.49 -13.39 -18.97
C ARG A 77 3.99 -13.14 -19.02
N GLU A 78 4.39 -12.11 -18.31
CA GLU A 78 5.80 -11.89 -17.98
C GLU A 78 6.20 -12.85 -16.85
N VAL A 79 7.27 -13.61 -17.09
CA VAL A 79 7.70 -14.66 -16.16
C VAL A 79 8.81 -14.12 -15.28
N PRO A 80 8.69 -14.24 -13.95
CA PRO A 80 9.73 -13.79 -13.03
C PRO A 80 11.07 -14.57 -13.19
N GLU A 81 12.19 -13.91 -12.87
CA GLU A 81 13.54 -14.41 -13.16
C GLU A 81 14.01 -15.60 -12.30
N ASN A 82 13.37 -15.80 -11.14
CA ASN A 82 13.73 -16.82 -10.16
C ASN A 82 12.49 -17.55 -9.62
N ASP A 83 12.70 -18.77 -9.12
CA ASP A 83 11.66 -19.64 -8.56
C ASP A 83 10.81 -18.91 -7.50
N GLN A 84 11.45 -18.12 -6.64
CA GLN A 84 10.76 -17.46 -5.53
C GLN A 84 9.68 -16.47 -6.02
N ALA A 85 9.99 -15.68 -7.05
CA ALA A 85 9.05 -14.74 -7.64
C ALA A 85 8.06 -15.43 -8.61
N PHE A 86 8.52 -16.48 -9.32
CA PHE A 86 7.71 -17.25 -10.26
C PHE A 86 6.49 -17.85 -9.57
N TRP A 87 6.70 -18.54 -8.43
CA TRP A 87 5.63 -19.23 -7.73
C TRP A 87 4.52 -18.32 -7.25
N MET A 88 4.89 -17.16 -6.69
CA MET A 88 3.92 -16.17 -6.25
C MET A 88 3.05 -15.67 -7.42
N ALA A 89 3.65 -15.40 -8.58
CA ALA A 89 2.91 -14.94 -9.76
C ALA A 89 2.01 -16.04 -10.36
N PHE A 90 2.54 -17.26 -10.47
CA PHE A 90 1.83 -18.41 -11.02
C PHE A 90 0.63 -18.82 -10.17
N LEU A 91 0.80 -18.87 -8.84
CA LEU A 91 -0.28 -19.19 -7.91
C LEU A 91 -1.37 -18.12 -7.91
N LYS A 92 -0.97 -16.84 -7.96
CA LYS A 92 -1.93 -15.73 -8.08
C LYS A 92 -2.73 -15.82 -9.38
N ASP A 93 -2.10 -16.17 -10.49
CA ASP A 93 -2.77 -16.34 -11.78
C ASP A 93 -3.80 -17.48 -11.77
N LEU A 94 -3.49 -18.58 -11.07
CA LEU A 94 -4.43 -19.66 -10.80
C LEU A 94 -5.53 -19.26 -9.80
N GLY A 95 -5.46 -18.08 -9.17
CA GLY A 95 -6.37 -17.56 -8.15
C GLY A 95 -6.18 -18.16 -6.75
N LEU A 96 -4.92 -18.39 -6.38
CA LEU A 96 -4.46 -18.78 -5.05
C LEU A 96 -3.67 -17.62 -4.43
N GLU A 97 -4.37 -16.54 -4.10
CA GLU A 97 -3.76 -15.23 -3.80
C GLU A 97 -3.04 -15.15 -2.45
N ASP A 98 -3.36 -16.01 -1.50
CA ASP A 98 -2.83 -15.99 -0.13
C ASP A 98 -1.49 -16.73 0.03
N ARG A 99 -0.89 -17.24 -1.07
CA ARG A 99 0.26 -18.14 -1.02
C ARG A 99 1.41 -17.65 -1.90
N SER A 100 2.63 -17.70 -1.36
CA SER A 100 3.85 -17.31 -2.07
C SER A 100 4.66 -18.50 -2.62
N GLN A 101 4.34 -19.72 -2.21
CA GLN A 101 5.01 -20.97 -2.62
C GLN A 101 4.03 -22.13 -2.78
N PRO A 102 4.28 -23.06 -3.72
CA PRO A 102 3.53 -24.30 -3.83
C PRO A 102 3.82 -25.20 -2.63
N SER A 103 2.91 -26.12 -2.36
CA SER A 103 3.10 -27.21 -1.43
C SER A 103 4.03 -28.26 -2.07
N PRO A 104 4.69 -29.12 -1.28
CA PRO A 104 5.52 -30.18 -1.82
C PRO A 104 4.77 -31.07 -2.84
N GLN A 105 3.51 -31.40 -2.58
CA GLN A 105 2.68 -32.23 -3.46
C GLN A 105 2.36 -31.54 -4.80
N GLU A 106 2.01 -30.25 -4.77
CA GLU A 106 1.78 -29.46 -6.00
C GLU A 106 3.07 -29.35 -6.83
N TYR A 107 4.21 -29.18 -6.15
CA TYR A 107 5.53 -29.11 -6.76
C TYR A 107 5.94 -30.45 -7.40
N ASP A 108 5.75 -31.56 -6.69
CA ASP A 108 6.03 -32.91 -7.20
C ASP A 108 5.14 -33.26 -8.40
N ARG A 109 3.86 -32.94 -8.33
CA ARG A 109 2.88 -33.19 -9.39
C ARG A 109 3.23 -32.50 -10.71
N LEU A 110 3.69 -31.25 -10.64
CA LEU A 110 4.15 -30.54 -11.83
C LEU A 110 5.44 -31.14 -12.38
N TRP A 111 6.36 -31.55 -11.50
CA TRP A 111 7.59 -32.22 -11.92
C TRP A 111 7.33 -33.58 -12.57
N GLU A 112 6.38 -34.35 -12.05
CA GLU A 112 5.88 -35.59 -12.65
C GLU A 112 5.31 -35.36 -14.05
N ALA A 113 4.51 -34.31 -14.24
CA ALA A 113 4.00 -33.93 -15.56
C ALA A 113 5.13 -33.65 -16.57
N LEU A 114 6.12 -32.84 -16.17
CA LEU A 114 7.26 -32.47 -17.03
C LEU A 114 8.23 -33.63 -17.28
N SER A 115 8.41 -34.51 -16.30
CA SER A 115 9.29 -35.68 -16.44
C SER A 115 8.64 -36.84 -17.19
N GLY A 116 7.32 -36.98 -17.08
CA GLY A 116 6.56 -38.03 -17.75
C GLY A 116 6.33 -37.77 -19.24
N TRP A 117 6.43 -36.52 -19.71
CA TRP A 117 6.20 -36.16 -21.11
C TRP A 117 7.49 -36.14 -21.95
N GLU A 118 7.44 -36.75 -23.14
CA GLU A 118 8.63 -36.97 -23.98
C GLU A 118 9.30 -35.68 -24.46
N GLU A 119 8.51 -34.66 -24.83
CA GLU A 119 9.04 -33.39 -25.33
C GLU A 119 9.72 -32.54 -24.24
N THR A 120 9.32 -32.69 -22.98
CA THR A 120 9.80 -31.85 -21.87
C THR A 120 10.92 -32.51 -21.07
N ARG A 121 10.94 -33.84 -21.02
CA ARG A 121 11.93 -34.64 -20.25
C ARG A 121 13.40 -34.29 -20.56
N PRO A 122 13.83 -34.07 -21.82
CA PRO A 122 15.23 -33.73 -22.12
C PRO A 122 15.69 -32.37 -21.57
N HIS A 123 14.74 -31.52 -21.18
CA HIS A 123 14.99 -30.14 -20.76
C HIS A 123 14.96 -29.95 -19.23
N LEU A 124 14.76 -31.03 -18.46
CA LEU A 124 14.79 -30.98 -17.00
C LEU A 124 16.17 -30.58 -16.49
N ARG A 125 16.21 -29.57 -15.62
CA ARG A 125 17.44 -29.04 -15.02
C ARG A 125 17.45 -29.25 -13.51
N TYR A 126 18.67 -29.39 -12.98
CA TYR A 126 18.93 -29.52 -11.55
C TYR A 126 20.02 -28.51 -11.17
N GLN A 127 19.89 -27.93 -9.98
CA GLN A 127 20.92 -27.09 -9.39
C GLN A 127 22.12 -27.94 -8.98
N GLU A 128 23.28 -27.32 -8.76
CA GLU A 128 24.49 -28.00 -8.26
C GLU A 128 24.25 -28.75 -6.94
N SER A 129 23.30 -28.28 -6.14
CA SER A 129 22.87 -28.91 -4.89
C SER A 129 22.04 -30.20 -5.07
N GLY A 130 21.74 -30.60 -6.31
CA GLY A 130 20.86 -31.72 -6.65
C GLY A 130 19.36 -31.40 -6.55
N LYS A 131 19.00 -30.18 -6.15
CA LYS A 131 17.60 -29.71 -6.16
C LYS A 131 17.11 -29.45 -7.58
N ARG A 132 15.83 -29.71 -7.82
CA ARG A 132 15.15 -29.45 -9.10
C ARG A 132 15.18 -27.94 -9.39
N ASP A 133 15.67 -27.57 -10.57
CA ASP A 133 15.70 -26.17 -11.04
C ASP A 133 14.46 -25.92 -11.89
N PHE A 134 13.42 -25.36 -11.27
CA PHE A 134 12.11 -25.30 -11.89
C PHE A 134 12.02 -24.22 -12.97
N VAL A 135 12.42 -22.99 -12.67
CA VAL A 135 12.49 -21.90 -13.65
C VAL A 135 13.51 -22.23 -14.74
N GLY A 136 14.66 -22.82 -14.42
CA GLY A 136 15.62 -23.24 -15.45
C GLY A 136 15.08 -24.35 -16.37
N THR A 137 14.29 -25.27 -15.84
CA THR A 137 13.59 -26.32 -16.61
C THR A 137 12.54 -25.71 -17.55
N LEU A 138 11.66 -24.88 -17.01
CA LEU A 138 10.63 -24.23 -17.81
C LEU A 138 11.24 -23.29 -18.86
N ASP A 139 12.41 -22.72 -18.60
CA ASP A 139 13.12 -21.87 -19.56
C ASP A 139 13.68 -22.70 -20.70
N ALA A 140 14.26 -23.85 -20.37
CA ALA A 140 14.75 -24.79 -21.36
C ALA A 140 13.64 -25.35 -22.26
N ILE A 141 12.41 -25.48 -21.73
CA ILE A 141 11.24 -25.98 -22.46
C ILE A 141 10.59 -24.86 -23.26
N PHE A 142 10.06 -23.84 -22.60
CA PHE A 142 9.23 -22.82 -23.25
C PHE A 142 10.05 -21.67 -23.84
N HIS A 143 11.38 -21.69 -23.68
CA HIS A 143 12.28 -20.64 -24.13
C HIS A 143 11.80 -19.26 -23.65
N PHE A 144 11.32 -19.16 -22.41
CA PHE A 144 10.67 -17.93 -21.92
C PHE A 144 11.67 -16.82 -21.62
N ARG A 145 12.96 -17.15 -21.34
CA ARG A 145 14.05 -16.16 -21.36
C ARG A 145 14.50 -15.81 -22.77
N ALA A 146 13.88 -16.34 -23.83
CA ALA A 146 14.40 -16.09 -25.17
C ALA A 146 14.30 -14.63 -25.56
N LEU A 147 13.26 -13.88 -25.18
CA LEU A 147 13.24 -12.42 -25.34
C LEU A 147 12.28 -11.74 -24.33
N ARG A 148 12.82 -11.04 -23.34
CA ARG A 148 12.10 -10.06 -22.50
C ARG A 148 11.43 -9.00 -23.38
N LEU A 149 10.46 -8.22 -22.89
CA LEU A 149 9.80 -7.20 -23.73
C LEU A 149 10.80 -6.28 -24.45
N LYS A 150 11.89 -5.88 -23.77
CA LYS A 150 12.98 -5.10 -24.38
C LYS A 150 13.66 -5.86 -25.51
N GLU A 151 14.14 -7.07 -25.23
CA GLU A 151 14.83 -7.92 -26.22
C GLU A 151 13.90 -8.31 -27.38
N LEU A 152 12.58 -8.47 -27.11
CA LEU A 152 11.55 -8.76 -28.08
C LEU A 152 11.37 -7.57 -29.03
N LYS A 153 11.28 -6.36 -28.47
CA LYS A 153 11.26 -5.11 -29.25
C LYS A 153 12.56 -4.94 -30.04
N GLU A 154 13.72 -5.15 -29.44
CA GLU A 154 15.02 -4.99 -30.10
C GLU A 154 15.24 -6.01 -31.22
N ALA A 155 14.94 -7.28 -30.98
CA ALA A 155 15.02 -8.32 -32.00
C ALA A 155 13.99 -8.09 -33.11
N PHE A 156 12.80 -7.58 -32.79
CA PHE A 156 11.82 -7.19 -33.80
C PHE A 156 12.30 -5.97 -34.60
N LEU A 157 12.86 -4.95 -33.95
CA LEU A 157 13.43 -3.78 -34.64
C LEU A 157 14.58 -4.19 -35.57
N ALA A 158 15.47 -5.08 -35.13
CA ALA A 158 16.53 -5.64 -35.95
C ALA A 158 15.94 -6.39 -37.15
N PHE A 159 14.99 -7.31 -36.92
CA PHE A 159 14.29 -8.03 -37.98
C PHE A 159 13.56 -7.10 -38.96
N TYR A 160 12.93 -6.03 -38.47
CA TYR A 160 12.21 -5.06 -39.29
C TYR A 160 13.17 -4.29 -40.21
N GLN A 161 14.35 -3.92 -39.72
CA GLN A 161 15.36 -3.15 -40.46
C GLN A 161 16.18 -4.00 -41.44
N THR A 162 16.60 -5.19 -41.03
CA THR A 162 17.54 -6.03 -41.79
C THR A 162 16.88 -7.20 -42.51
N GLY A 163 15.67 -7.59 -42.11
CA GLY A 163 14.99 -8.79 -42.61
C GLY A 163 15.47 -10.10 -41.98
N GLU A 164 16.51 -10.07 -41.15
CA GLU A 164 17.11 -11.26 -40.53
C GLU A 164 16.71 -11.39 -39.05
N LEU A 165 16.32 -12.60 -38.63
CA LEU A 165 15.99 -12.89 -37.24
C LEU A 165 17.25 -13.27 -36.45
N PRO A 166 17.52 -12.60 -35.30
CA PRO A 166 18.55 -13.05 -34.37
C PRO A 166 18.32 -14.50 -33.94
N GLU A 167 19.40 -15.26 -33.67
CA GLU A 167 19.28 -16.69 -33.33
C GLU A 167 18.37 -16.94 -32.11
N LYS A 168 18.48 -16.08 -31.09
CA LYS A 168 17.63 -16.10 -29.89
C LYS A 168 16.14 -15.82 -30.19
N ALA A 169 15.85 -15.16 -31.31
CA ALA A 169 14.52 -14.76 -31.75
C ALA A 169 13.87 -15.75 -32.73
N ARG A 170 14.61 -16.75 -33.24
CA ARG A 170 14.09 -17.73 -34.22
C ARG A 170 12.75 -18.38 -33.81
N PRO A 171 12.51 -18.74 -32.52
CA PRO A 171 11.22 -19.26 -32.10
C PRO A 171 10.03 -18.29 -32.29
N TYR A 172 10.30 -16.99 -32.43
CA TYR A 172 9.31 -15.93 -32.63
C TYR A 172 9.16 -15.50 -34.10
N GLU A 173 9.82 -16.17 -35.05
CA GLU A 173 9.81 -15.79 -36.48
C GLU A 173 8.41 -15.53 -37.01
N ARG A 174 7.48 -16.45 -36.76
CA ARG A 174 6.10 -16.32 -37.23
C ARG A 174 5.37 -15.14 -36.59
N LEU A 175 5.66 -14.88 -35.32
CA LEU A 175 5.09 -13.76 -34.57
C LEU A 175 5.60 -12.43 -35.12
N PHE A 176 6.90 -12.36 -35.41
CA PHE A 176 7.55 -11.17 -35.96
C PHE A 176 7.07 -10.85 -37.37
N ARG A 177 6.86 -11.85 -38.23
CA ARG A 177 6.29 -11.62 -39.57
C ARG A 177 4.91 -10.96 -39.48
N LYS A 178 4.03 -11.48 -38.63
CA LYS A 178 2.68 -10.90 -38.41
C LYS A 178 2.73 -9.52 -37.75
N LEU A 179 3.63 -9.34 -36.79
CA LEU A 179 3.81 -8.05 -36.12
C LEU A 179 4.33 -7.00 -37.10
N LYS A 180 5.17 -7.39 -38.06
CA LYS A 180 5.64 -6.52 -39.13
C LYS A 180 4.49 -6.01 -39.97
N ASP A 181 3.62 -6.90 -40.45
CA ASP A 181 2.45 -6.52 -41.24
C ASP A 181 1.53 -5.54 -40.48
N ALA A 182 1.33 -5.77 -39.16
CA ALA A 182 0.56 -4.86 -38.31
C ALA A 182 1.25 -3.50 -38.11
N VAL A 183 2.55 -3.49 -37.84
CA VAL A 183 3.32 -2.27 -37.56
C VAL A 183 3.50 -1.43 -38.84
N ASP A 184 3.73 -2.06 -40.00
CA ASP A 184 3.81 -1.38 -41.30
C ASP A 184 2.53 -0.55 -41.54
N LEU A 185 1.36 -1.11 -41.24
CA LEU A 185 0.09 -0.40 -41.35
C LEU A 185 -0.06 0.71 -40.30
N LEU A 186 0.26 0.43 -39.03
CA LEU A 186 0.09 1.40 -37.93
C LEU A 186 1.05 2.61 -38.02
N VAL A 187 2.24 2.43 -38.59
CA VAL A 187 3.25 3.51 -38.73
C VAL A 187 2.98 4.38 -39.95
N THR A 188 2.30 3.84 -40.97
CA THR A 188 2.01 4.56 -42.23
C THR A 188 0.67 5.29 -42.23
N GLU A 189 -0.20 5.03 -41.25
CA GLU A 189 -1.52 5.67 -41.12
C GLU A 189 -1.42 7.15 -40.70
N GLU A 190 -2.19 8.03 -41.35
CA GLU A 190 -2.25 9.46 -41.00
C GLU A 190 -2.93 9.69 -39.63
N GLU A 191 -3.97 8.89 -39.34
CA GLU A 191 -4.71 8.89 -38.08
C GLU A 191 -4.69 7.48 -37.46
N PRO A 192 -3.60 7.09 -36.78
CA PRO A 192 -3.52 5.79 -36.13
C PRO A 192 -4.53 5.68 -34.97
N PRO A 193 -5.05 4.47 -34.67
CA PRO A 193 -5.88 4.23 -33.49
C PRO A 193 -5.08 4.53 -32.21
N ASP A 194 -5.77 4.61 -31.05
CA ASP A 194 -5.07 4.71 -29.77
C ASP A 194 -4.22 3.46 -29.54
N LEU A 195 -2.90 3.61 -29.68
CA LEU A 195 -1.92 2.53 -29.55
C LEU A 195 -1.77 2.01 -28.11
N GLU A 196 -2.46 2.62 -27.14
CA GLU A 196 -2.58 2.13 -25.76
C GLU A 196 -3.91 1.40 -25.49
N ASP A 197 -4.78 1.24 -26.49
CA ASP A 197 -6.03 0.47 -26.43
C ASP A 197 -5.98 -0.77 -27.34
N GLU A 198 -5.97 -1.97 -26.72
CA GLU A 198 -5.89 -3.25 -27.43
C GLU A 198 -7.06 -3.45 -28.40
N GLU A 199 -8.30 -3.18 -27.97
CA GLU A 199 -9.49 -3.44 -28.77
C GLU A 199 -9.59 -2.47 -29.95
N ALA A 200 -9.23 -1.19 -29.72
CA ALA A 200 -9.18 -0.19 -30.78
C ALA A 200 -8.17 -0.55 -31.87
N VAL A 201 -6.95 -0.97 -31.47
CA VAL A 201 -5.90 -1.41 -32.41
C VAL A 201 -6.35 -2.65 -33.19
N ARG A 202 -6.89 -3.67 -32.50
CA ARG A 202 -7.31 -4.91 -33.16
C ARG A 202 -8.47 -4.69 -34.13
N THR A 203 -9.48 -3.90 -33.73
CA THR A 203 -10.61 -3.55 -34.60
C THR A 203 -10.14 -2.79 -35.84
N HIS A 204 -9.17 -1.89 -35.69
CA HIS A 204 -8.59 -1.15 -36.80
C HIS A 204 -7.82 -2.08 -37.78
N LEU A 205 -6.97 -2.98 -37.26
CA LEU A 205 -6.23 -3.94 -38.08
C LEU A 205 -7.17 -4.90 -38.82
N GLU A 206 -8.18 -5.43 -38.15
CA GLU A 206 -9.20 -6.31 -38.76
C GLU A 206 -10.01 -5.58 -39.83
N GLY A 207 -10.42 -4.33 -39.57
CA GLY A 207 -11.11 -3.46 -40.54
C GLY A 207 -10.29 -3.14 -41.79
N ARG A 208 -8.96 -3.26 -41.71
CA ARG A 208 -8.02 -3.09 -42.82
C ARG A 208 -7.57 -4.43 -43.45
N GLY A 209 -8.13 -5.56 -43.02
CA GLY A 209 -7.85 -6.89 -43.57
C GLY A 209 -6.60 -7.58 -43.00
N VAL A 210 -5.98 -7.03 -41.96
CA VAL A 210 -4.83 -7.65 -41.27
C VAL A 210 -5.34 -8.57 -40.15
N TYR A 211 -5.43 -9.87 -40.43
CA TYR A 211 -5.85 -10.86 -39.44
C TYR A 211 -4.67 -11.50 -38.71
N LEU A 212 -4.55 -11.22 -37.41
CA LEU A 212 -3.44 -11.69 -36.58
C LEU A 212 -3.61 -13.13 -36.05
N GLY A 213 -4.84 -13.64 -35.97
CA GLY A 213 -5.17 -15.00 -35.51
C GLY A 213 -4.82 -15.29 -34.05
N GLU A 214 -4.95 -16.55 -33.63
CA GLU A 214 -4.89 -17.00 -32.22
C GLU A 214 -3.52 -16.86 -31.52
N SER A 215 -2.47 -16.49 -32.26
CA SER A 215 -1.17 -16.09 -31.71
C SER A 215 -0.93 -14.62 -32.05
N ASP A 216 -1.80 -13.77 -31.52
CA ASP A 216 -1.87 -12.34 -31.81
C ASP A 216 -0.64 -11.61 -31.22
N PRO A 217 0.29 -11.09 -32.07
CA PRO A 217 1.46 -10.38 -31.60
C PRO A 217 1.13 -9.04 -30.92
N VAL A 218 0.04 -8.37 -31.31
CA VAL A 218 -0.41 -7.13 -30.68
C VAL A 218 -0.84 -7.43 -29.26
N ARG A 219 -1.67 -8.47 -29.09
CA ARG A 219 -2.12 -8.95 -27.78
C ARG A 219 -0.96 -9.39 -26.90
N LEU A 220 0.06 -10.05 -27.47
CA LEU A 220 1.30 -10.38 -26.76
C LEU A 220 1.98 -9.11 -26.20
N LEU A 221 2.11 -8.06 -27.02
CA LEU A 221 2.73 -6.81 -26.61
C LEU A 221 1.91 -6.11 -25.52
N PHE A 222 0.59 -6.00 -25.68
CA PHE A 222 -0.32 -5.39 -24.70
C PHE A 222 -0.30 -6.09 -23.34
N ASN A 223 -0.35 -7.42 -23.34
CA ASN A 223 -0.26 -8.21 -22.11
C ASN A 223 1.07 -8.03 -21.37
N ARG A 224 2.16 -7.73 -22.09
CA ARG A 224 3.47 -7.43 -21.49
C ARG A 224 3.60 -5.97 -21.05
N SER A 225 3.02 -5.03 -21.79
CA SER A 225 2.86 -3.64 -21.39
C SER A 225 1.84 -2.95 -22.30
N PRO A 226 0.85 -2.23 -21.74
CA PRO A 226 -0.11 -1.46 -22.54
C PRO A 226 0.54 -0.43 -23.48
N LYS A 227 1.78 -0.01 -23.21
CA LYS A 227 2.53 0.96 -24.02
C LYS A 227 3.46 0.30 -25.05
N ALA A 228 3.55 -1.02 -25.04
CA ALA A 228 4.58 -1.73 -25.81
C ALA A 228 4.50 -1.46 -27.31
N LEU A 229 3.29 -1.50 -27.86
CA LEU A 229 3.04 -1.25 -29.27
C LEU A 229 3.30 0.22 -29.65
N LYS A 230 2.83 1.16 -28.83
CA LYS A 230 3.10 2.59 -28.99
C LYS A 230 4.59 2.90 -29.04
N ASP A 231 5.36 2.42 -28.06
CA ASP A 231 6.81 2.62 -28.00
C ASP A 231 7.50 2.09 -29.27
N LEU A 232 7.02 0.96 -29.79
CA LEU A 232 7.58 0.30 -30.96
C LEU A 232 7.29 1.10 -32.24
N CYS A 233 6.05 1.56 -32.41
CA CYS A 233 5.62 2.38 -33.54
C CYS A 233 6.30 3.77 -33.53
N GLU A 234 6.45 4.41 -32.36
CA GLU A 234 7.17 5.69 -32.23
C GLU A 234 8.65 5.57 -32.62
N LYS A 235 9.32 4.50 -32.18
CA LYS A 235 10.72 4.21 -32.55
C LYS A 235 10.89 4.00 -34.05
N LEU A 236 9.96 3.31 -34.70
CA LEU A 236 10.02 3.04 -36.15
C LEU A 236 9.58 4.24 -36.99
N GLY A 237 8.63 5.04 -36.50
CA GLY A 237 8.16 6.28 -37.13
C GLY A 237 9.11 7.48 -36.97
N GLY A 238 10.32 7.29 -36.41
CA GLY A 238 11.32 8.36 -36.23
C GLY A 238 10.92 9.46 -35.24
N ARG A 239 9.83 9.27 -34.49
CA ARG A 239 9.36 10.24 -33.48
C ARG A 239 10.10 9.95 -32.19
N LYS A 240 10.94 10.89 -31.73
CA LYS A 240 11.59 10.78 -30.42
C LYS A 240 10.50 10.59 -29.36
N PRO A 241 10.63 9.60 -28.46
CA PRO A 241 9.66 9.42 -27.39
C PRO A 241 9.55 10.72 -26.61
N LYS A 242 8.35 11.28 -26.52
CA LYS A 242 8.05 12.31 -25.51
C LYS A 242 7.99 11.60 -24.18
N VAL A 243 9.16 11.32 -23.61
CA VAL A 243 9.28 10.79 -22.25
C VAL A 243 8.64 11.84 -21.32
N PRO A 244 7.58 11.50 -20.57
CA PRO A 244 7.11 12.39 -19.52
C PRO A 244 8.25 12.52 -18.52
N SER A 245 8.85 13.70 -18.42
CA SER A 245 9.91 13.98 -17.46
C SER A 245 9.34 13.85 -16.05
N PHE A 246 9.50 12.68 -15.44
CA PHE A 246 9.15 12.46 -14.03
C PHE A 246 10.24 13.10 -13.16
N GLN A 247 10.32 14.43 -13.16
CA GLN A 247 11.10 15.18 -12.20
C GLN A 247 10.18 15.53 -11.02
N SER A 248 10.30 14.78 -9.93
CA SER A 248 9.69 15.23 -8.67
C SER A 248 10.32 16.57 -8.29
N LYS A 249 9.51 17.63 -8.20
CA LYS A 249 9.99 18.95 -7.75
C LYS A 249 10.49 18.94 -6.29
N GLN A 250 10.17 17.90 -5.52
CA GLN A 250 10.54 17.76 -4.11
C GLN A 250 11.80 16.93 -3.87
N VAL A 251 12.32 16.20 -4.87
CA VAL A 251 13.52 15.37 -4.69
C VAL A 251 14.51 15.58 -5.82
N GLN A 252 15.74 15.90 -5.43
CA GLN A 252 16.89 15.96 -6.32
C GLN A 252 17.81 14.77 -6.05
N VAL A 253 18.27 14.14 -7.12
CA VAL A 253 19.21 13.00 -7.06
C VAL A 253 20.61 13.52 -7.36
N GLU A 254 21.54 13.28 -6.44
CA GLU A 254 22.98 13.50 -6.61
C GLU A 254 23.66 12.15 -6.78
N PHE A 255 24.41 11.94 -7.86
CA PHE A 255 25.14 10.70 -8.09
C PHE A 255 26.46 10.72 -7.31
N LEU A 256 26.69 9.71 -6.47
CA LEU A 256 27.95 9.57 -5.72
C LEU A 256 28.97 8.73 -6.52
N GLU A 257 28.46 7.75 -7.27
CA GLU A 257 29.20 6.99 -8.26
C GLU A 257 28.42 7.03 -9.58
N ASN A 258 29.11 7.02 -10.73
CA ASN A 258 28.47 7.09 -12.04
C ASN A 258 28.43 5.68 -12.68
N PRO A 259 27.38 4.88 -12.43
CA PRO A 259 27.28 3.51 -12.92
C PRO A 259 27.11 3.48 -14.43
N ARG A 260 27.90 2.62 -15.11
CA ARG A 260 27.64 2.28 -16.52
C ARG A 260 26.30 1.53 -16.61
N GLY A 261 25.47 1.88 -17.58
CA GLY A 261 24.20 1.22 -17.80
C GLY A 261 23.05 1.70 -16.90
N LEU A 262 23.13 2.87 -16.29
CA LEU A 262 21.97 3.47 -15.59
C LEU A 262 21.09 4.25 -16.57
N GLU A 263 19.81 3.87 -16.68
CA GLU A 263 18.83 4.62 -17.47
C GLU A 263 18.23 5.77 -16.65
N GLN A 264 17.67 5.45 -15.48
CA GLN A 264 16.95 6.44 -14.69
C GLN A 264 16.77 6.05 -13.22
N ILE A 265 16.80 7.05 -12.34
CA ILE A 265 16.36 6.92 -10.94
C ILE A 265 15.02 7.62 -10.77
N TYR A 266 14.03 6.86 -10.31
CA TYR A 266 12.75 7.35 -9.84
C TYR A 266 12.82 7.44 -8.31
N PRO A 267 13.04 8.63 -7.72
CA PRO A 267 13.12 8.79 -6.27
C PRO A 267 11.80 8.46 -5.57
N GLN A 268 10.70 8.53 -6.31
CA GLN A 268 9.35 8.31 -5.81
C GLN A 268 8.48 7.67 -6.91
N LEU A 269 7.74 6.62 -6.55
CA LEU A 269 6.85 5.88 -7.47
C LEU A 269 5.45 6.47 -7.62
N ARG A 270 5.03 7.36 -6.71
CA ARG A 270 3.70 8.00 -6.70
C ARG A 270 3.84 9.52 -6.63
N HIS A 271 2.92 10.28 -7.21
CA HIS A 271 2.89 11.74 -7.09
C HIS A 271 2.28 12.21 -5.76
N GLU A 272 2.74 11.67 -4.64
CA GLU A 272 2.29 12.09 -3.30
C GLU A 272 3.25 13.15 -2.73
N LEU A 273 2.77 14.08 -1.92
CA LEU A 273 3.68 14.99 -1.21
C LEU A 273 4.55 14.22 -0.22
N LEU A 274 5.83 14.56 -0.16
CA LEU A 274 6.74 13.98 0.82
C LEU A 274 6.48 14.55 2.20
N VAL A 275 6.40 13.69 3.21
CA VAL A 275 6.21 14.03 4.62
C VAL A 275 7.31 13.35 5.45
N GLU A 276 7.91 14.08 6.39
CA GLU A 276 8.94 13.55 7.29
C GLU A 276 8.48 12.27 7.99
N GLY A 277 9.38 11.29 8.08
CA GLY A 277 9.12 10.03 8.78
C GLY A 277 8.28 9.01 8.01
N TRP A 278 7.74 9.36 6.83
CA TRP A 278 7.01 8.42 5.98
C TRP A 278 7.94 7.65 5.06
N ARG A 279 7.68 6.34 4.93
CA ARG A 279 8.42 5.51 3.98
C ARG A 279 8.03 5.85 2.55
N VAL A 280 9.01 6.22 1.76
CA VAL A 280 8.89 6.54 0.34
C VAL A 280 9.49 5.38 -0.46
N HIS A 281 8.80 4.97 -1.51
CA HIS A 281 9.29 3.92 -2.40
C HIS A 281 9.78 4.53 -3.71
N GLY A 282 11.01 4.21 -4.07
CA GLY A 282 11.65 4.58 -5.33
C GLY A 282 12.04 3.36 -6.15
N LYS A 283 12.59 3.60 -7.33
CA LYS A 283 13.03 2.58 -8.30
C LYS A 283 14.26 3.09 -9.04
N VAL A 284 15.29 2.27 -9.13
CA VAL A 284 16.42 2.46 -10.06
C VAL A 284 16.16 1.60 -11.27
N VAL A 285 16.32 2.15 -12.47
CA VAL A 285 16.19 1.46 -13.77
C VAL A 285 17.52 1.54 -14.49
N LEU A 286 18.01 0.39 -14.93
CA LEU A 286 19.20 0.27 -15.76
C LEU A 286 18.81 0.29 -17.25
N GLU A 287 19.73 0.65 -18.12
CA GLU A 287 19.56 0.70 -19.58
C GLU A 287 19.14 -0.65 -20.15
N ASP A 288 19.48 -1.75 -19.49
CA ASP A 288 19.05 -3.11 -19.84
C ASP A 288 17.59 -3.44 -19.47
N GLY A 289 16.88 -2.51 -18.82
CA GLY A 289 15.49 -2.65 -18.37
C GLY A 289 15.34 -3.32 -17.01
N ARG A 290 16.41 -3.84 -16.39
CA ARG A 290 16.39 -4.29 -14.99
C ARG A 290 16.07 -3.11 -14.10
N PHE A 291 15.30 -3.37 -13.05
CA PHE A 291 15.04 -2.37 -12.05
C PHE A 291 15.05 -2.96 -10.67
N LYS A 292 15.36 -2.12 -9.69
CA LYS A 292 15.26 -2.50 -8.29
C LYS A 292 14.60 -1.39 -7.51
N ARG A 293 13.62 -1.80 -6.70
CA ARG A 293 12.93 -0.90 -5.78
C ARG A 293 13.80 -0.67 -4.57
N PHE A 294 13.76 0.55 -4.07
CA PHE A 294 14.34 0.92 -2.79
C PHE A 294 13.30 1.66 -1.98
N SER A 295 13.55 1.75 -0.68
CA SER A 295 12.75 2.59 0.20
C SER A 295 13.66 3.48 1.01
N TRP A 296 13.21 4.70 1.24
CA TRP A 296 13.92 5.69 2.04
C TRP A 296 12.91 6.48 2.87
N VAL A 297 13.40 7.23 3.85
CA VAL A 297 12.57 8.03 4.74
C VAL A 297 13.16 9.45 4.77
N PRO A 298 12.42 10.48 4.35
CA PRO A 298 12.87 11.86 4.47
C PRO A 298 12.93 12.23 5.96
N ARG A 299 14.04 12.85 6.36
CA ARG A 299 14.34 13.20 7.75
C ARG A 299 14.85 14.63 7.83
N TYR A 300 14.52 15.31 8.91
CA TYR A 300 15.06 16.63 9.22
C TYR A 300 15.84 16.60 10.53
N THR A 301 16.81 17.48 10.67
CA THR A 301 17.48 17.73 11.95
C THR A 301 16.50 18.34 12.96
N PRO A 302 16.83 18.36 14.28
CA PRO A 302 16.03 19.09 15.26
C PRO A 302 15.82 20.57 14.89
N GLU A 303 16.81 21.20 14.28
CA GLU A 303 16.79 22.60 13.84
C GLU A 303 15.90 22.83 12.61
N GLY A 304 15.58 21.77 11.87
CA GLY A 304 14.72 21.81 10.70
C GLY A 304 15.45 21.83 9.36
N GLU A 305 16.69 21.35 9.32
CA GLU A 305 17.46 21.21 8.08
C GLU A 305 17.24 19.81 7.47
N PRO A 306 17.02 19.68 6.15
CA PRO A 306 16.80 18.38 5.51
C PRO A 306 18.09 17.55 5.56
N ILE A 307 17.97 16.28 5.94
CA ILE A 307 19.08 15.33 5.97
C ILE A 307 19.06 14.54 4.65
N PRO A 308 20.06 14.71 3.76
CA PRO A 308 20.12 13.94 2.53
C PRO A 308 20.28 12.45 2.81
N GLU A 309 19.56 11.60 2.06
CA GLU A 309 19.63 10.15 2.26
C GLU A 309 20.56 9.51 1.22
N GLU A 310 21.60 8.82 1.68
CA GLU A 310 22.43 7.99 0.81
C GLU A 310 21.77 6.63 0.60
N VAL A 311 21.59 6.26 -0.67
CA VAL A 311 20.98 5.01 -1.08
C VAL A 311 21.96 4.24 -1.95
N GLU A 312 22.18 2.98 -1.59
CA GLU A 312 22.90 2.02 -2.42
C GLU A 312 21.91 0.95 -2.90
N VAL A 313 21.86 0.78 -4.22
CA VAL A 313 21.08 -0.26 -4.87
C VAL A 313 22.02 -1.17 -5.63
N SER A 314 22.21 -2.38 -5.10
CA SER A 314 23.03 -3.41 -5.72
C SER A 314 22.18 -4.34 -6.58
N PHE A 315 22.64 -4.64 -7.79
CA PHE A 315 22.03 -5.59 -8.72
C PHE A 315 22.74 -6.95 -8.65
N GLY A 316 22.09 -8.00 -9.14
CA GLY A 316 22.54 -9.39 -8.98
C GLY A 316 23.88 -9.72 -9.65
N GLU A 317 24.31 -8.92 -10.63
CA GLU A 317 25.56 -9.12 -11.39
C GLU A 317 26.72 -8.26 -10.86
N GLY A 318 26.56 -7.65 -9.68
CA GLY A 318 27.61 -6.90 -8.98
C GLY A 318 27.61 -5.39 -9.25
N GLU A 319 26.72 -4.89 -10.11
CA GLU A 319 26.55 -3.46 -10.33
C GLU A 319 25.96 -2.79 -9.09
N ARG A 320 26.53 -1.65 -8.71
CA ARG A 320 26.08 -0.85 -7.58
C ARG A 320 25.77 0.55 -8.07
N VAL A 321 24.59 1.03 -7.75
CA VAL A 321 24.17 2.39 -8.01
C VAL A 321 24.10 3.11 -6.66
N ARG A 322 25.04 4.03 -6.44
CA ARG A 322 25.14 4.84 -5.22
C ARG A 322 24.79 6.30 -5.52
N PHE A 323 23.79 6.79 -4.82
CA PHE A 323 23.26 8.14 -5.01
C PHE A 323 22.76 8.71 -3.69
N ARG A 324 22.67 10.03 -3.63
CA ARG A 324 22.16 10.79 -2.51
C ARG A 324 20.87 11.50 -2.91
N LEU A 325 19.87 11.41 -2.06
CA LEU A 325 18.55 12.01 -2.25
C LEU A 325 18.43 13.26 -1.40
N HIS A 326 18.35 14.41 -2.06
CA HIS A 326 18.05 15.70 -1.43
C HIS A 326 16.55 15.94 -1.51
N HIS A 327 15.91 16.28 -0.40
CA HIS A 327 14.46 16.37 -0.35
C HIS A 327 13.94 17.70 0.22
N ARG A 328 12.72 18.05 -0.19
CA ARG A 328 11.91 19.15 0.37
C ARG A 328 10.57 18.59 0.87
N ALA A 329 10.66 17.73 1.88
CA ALA A 329 9.49 17.09 2.50
C ALA A 329 8.86 18.04 3.52
N PHE A 330 7.58 17.83 3.82
CA PHE A 330 6.89 18.61 4.83
C PHE A 330 7.27 18.08 6.20
N ALA A 331 7.61 18.98 7.11
CA ALA A 331 7.91 18.67 8.50
C ALA A 331 7.32 19.74 9.44
N VAL A 332 7.18 19.41 10.71
CA VAL A 332 6.84 20.39 11.76
C VAL A 332 7.86 20.34 12.88
N ARG A 333 8.13 21.49 13.51
CA ARG A 333 8.93 21.57 14.73
C ARG A 333 8.14 22.28 15.82
N PHE A 334 8.25 21.75 17.03
CA PHE A 334 7.61 22.31 18.20
C PHE A 334 8.59 23.22 18.92
N SER A 335 8.11 24.34 19.47
CA SER A 335 8.94 25.22 20.30
C SER A 335 9.49 24.56 21.56
N ARG A 336 8.95 23.39 21.95
CA ARG A 336 9.29 22.69 23.19
C ARG A 336 9.24 21.17 22.98
N PRO A 337 10.02 20.38 23.75
CA PRO A 337 10.06 18.92 23.62
C PRO A 337 8.89 18.19 24.32
N VAL A 338 8.24 18.85 25.27
CA VAL A 338 7.02 18.40 25.96
C VAL A 338 6.09 19.59 26.06
N TRP A 339 4.82 19.41 25.74
CA TRP A 339 3.81 20.46 25.87
C TRP A 339 2.98 20.28 27.13
N ARG A 340 2.90 21.33 27.93
CA ARG A 340 1.99 21.38 29.08
C ARG A 340 0.70 22.03 28.65
N PHE A 341 -0.40 21.30 28.80
CA PHE A 341 -1.70 21.77 28.34
C PHE A 341 -2.12 23.07 29.04
N GLY A 342 -2.59 24.03 28.24
CA GLY A 342 -2.90 25.39 28.67
C GLY A 342 -1.73 26.39 28.55
N GLU A 343 -0.51 25.92 28.28
CA GLU A 343 0.60 26.81 27.90
C GLU A 343 0.62 27.03 26.37
N PRO A 344 1.05 28.21 25.86
CA PRO A 344 1.17 28.43 24.42
C PRO A 344 2.14 27.45 23.75
N LEU A 345 1.75 26.88 22.61
CA LEU A 345 2.59 26.00 21.79
C LEU A 345 2.78 26.59 20.40
N GLU A 346 4.02 26.89 20.03
CA GLU A 346 4.33 27.26 18.65
C GLU A 346 4.69 26.01 17.84
N VAL A 347 3.97 25.83 16.73
CA VAL A 347 4.19 24.75 15.76
C VAL A 347 4.70 25.37 14.47
N ARG A 348 6.00 25.24 14.22
CA ARG A 348 6.68 25.82 13.06
C ARG A 348 6.61 24.86 11.86
N PRO A 349 5.91 25.20 10.77
CA PRO A 349 5.91 24.41 9.54
C PRO A 349 7.25 24.54 8.81
N ILE A 350 7.68 23.46 8.15
CA ILE A 350 8.90 23.41 7.34
C ILE A 350 8.56 22.84 5.97
N GLY A 351 8.95 23.56 4.92
CA GLY A 351 8.77 23.11 3.54
C GLY A 351 7.38 23.30 2.96
N PHE A 352 6.45 23.93 3.69
CA PHE A 352 5.09 24.23 3.22
C PHE A 352 4.48 25.48 3.87
N ASP A 353 3.40 25.96 3.26
CA ASP A 353 2.56 27.06 3.73
C ASP A 353 1.27 26.51 4.36
N PRO A 354 1.03 26.72 5.67
CA PRO A 354 -0.21 26.29 6.34
C PRO A 354 -1.50 26.87 5.75
N GLY A 355 -1.44 28.01 5.05
CA GLY A 355 -2.59 28.58 4.36
C GLY A 355 -3.04 27.73 3.15
N LYS A 356 -2.11 26.97 2.55
CA LYS A 356 -2.39 26.05 1.43
C LYS A 356 -2.52 24.60 1.88
N HIS A 357 -1.78 24.23 2.93
CA HIS A 357 -1.75 22.89 3.50
C HIS A 357 -2.08 22.98 4.99
N PRO A 358 -3.37 23.05 5.36
CA PRO A 358 -3.79 23.25 6.74
C PRO A 358 -3.31 22.12 7.63
N LEU A 359 -3.05 22.47 8.89
CA LEU A 359 -2.73 21.54 9.96
C LEU A 359 -3.97 21.27 10.80
N ARG A 360 -4.07 20.05 11.31
CA ARG A 360 -5.01 19.69 12.37
C ARG A 360 -4.30 18.95 13.50
N TYR A 361 -4.88 19.08 14.67
CA TYR A 361 -4.32 18.61 15.93
C TYR A 361 -5.34 17.71 16.62
N PHE A 362 -4.90 16.64 17.24
CA PHE A 362 -5.72 15.81 18.11
C PHE A 362 -4.82 15.08 19.10
N LEU A 363 -5.43 14.51 20.14
CA LEU A 363 -4.75 13.71 21.13
C LEU A 363 -4.84 12.23 20.77
N ALA A 364 -3.80 11.45 21.07
CA ALA A 364 -3.78 10.02 20.79
C ALA A 364 -4.81 9.25 21.61
N SER A 365 -5.17 9.75 22.81
CA SER A 365 -6.27 9.23 23.62
C SER A 365 -7.64 9.35 22.95
N GLY A 366 -7.80 10.29 22.01
CA GLY A 366 -9.02 10.50 21.23
C GLY A 366 -9.49 11.96 21.19
N GLY A 367 -10.73 12.16 20.75
CA GLY A 367 -11.35 13.48 20.59
C GLY A 367 -11.43 13.96 19.13
N GLU A 368 -12.09 15.11 18.93
CA GLU A 368 -12.22 15.72 17.62
C GLU A 368 -10.93 16.45 17.22
N ALA A 369 -10.58 16.36 15.94
CA ALA A 369 -9.47 17.15 15.41
C ALA A 369 -9.82 18.65 15.40
N ARG A 370 -8.85 19.47 15.81
CA ARG A 370 -8.97 20.93 15.92
C ARG A 370 -7.96 21.65 15.04
N GLY A 371 -8.26 22.90 14.70
CA GLY A 371 -7.37 23.76 13.91
C GLY A 371 -6.23 24.35 14.73
N ARG A 372 -6.33 24.32 16.07
CA ARG A 372 -5.32 24.80 17.01
C ARG A 372 -5.14 23.82 18.16
N PRO A 373 -3.91 23.65 18.70
CA PRO A 373 -3.69 22.76 19.83
C PRO A 373 -4.44 23.24 21.08
N GLU A 374 -4.61 24.55 21.30
CA GLU A 374 -5.30 25.11 22.47
C GLU A 374 -6.80 24.79 22.55
N GLU A 375 -7.41 24.36 21.44
CA GLU A 375 -8.83 23.98 21.37
C GLU A 375 -9.09 22.52 21.76
N LEU A 376 -8.04 21.76 22.02
CA LEU A 376 -8.13 20.35 22.41
C LEU A 376 -8.67 20.21 23.85
N THR A 377 -9.20 19.04 24.18
CA THR A 377 -9.66 18.73 25.54
C THR A 377 -9.00 17.44 26.01
N PRO A 378 -8.09 17.50 27.00
CA PRO A 378 -7.34 16.33 27.44
C PRO A 378 -8.23 15.36 28.22
N GLN A 379 -8.06 14.07 27.94
CA GLN A 379 -8.77 12.98 28.62
C GLN A 379 -7.89 12.28 29.65
N ASP A 380 -6.56 12.32 29.47
CA ASP A 380 -5.57 11.64 30.32
C ASP A 380 -4.57 12.63 30.95
N LEU A 381 -3.85 12.21 32.00
CA LEU A 381 -2.80 13.04 32.62
C LEU A 381 -1.56 13.21 31.73
N THR A 382 -1.27 12.19 30.94
CA THR A 382 -0.18 12.16 29.96
C THR A 382 -0.75 11.67 28.64
N ASP A 383 -0.42 12.36 27.56
CA ASP A 383 -0.96 12.07 26.23
C ASP A 383 0.10 12.33 25.15
N THR A 384 -0.27 12.10 23.89
CA THR A 384 0.52 12.49 22.72
C THR A 384 -0.32 13.36 21.80
N LEU A 385 0.13 14.59 21.60
CA LEU A 385 -0.37 15.46 20.54
C LEU A 385 0.06 14.87 19.20
N VAL A 386 -0.91 14.59 18.34
CA VAL A 386 -0.69 14.17 16.96
C VAL A 386 -1.01 15.34 16.04
N VAL A 387 -0.08 15.64 15.13
CA VAL A 387 -0.25 16.69 14.14
C VAL A 387 -0.37 16.05 12.77
N GLU A 388 -1.39 16.46 12.02
CA GLU A 388 -1.60 16.05 10.64
C GLU A 388 -1.64 17.24 9.69
N VAL A 389 -1.15 17.04 8.47
CA VAL A 389 -1.19 18.00 7.38
C VAL A 389 -2.08 17.49 6.25
N ARG A 390 -2.82 18.40 5.62
CA ARG A 390 -3.62 18.10 4.43
C ARG A 390 -2.76 18.15 3.17
N THR A 391 -2.58 17.01 2.52
CA THR A 391 -1.60 16.88 1.42
C THR A 391 -2.12 17.24 0.03
N ASP A 392 -3.43 17.25 -0.19
CA ASP A 392 -4.02 17.55 -1.50
C ASP A 392 -4.58 18.98 -1.62
N GLY A 393 -4.54 19.76 -0.52
CA GLY A 393 -5.06 21.13 -0.43
C GLY A 393 -6.59 21.27 -0.55
N GLN A 394 -7.28 20.35 -1.25
CA GLN A 394 -8.72 20.43 -1.56
C GLN A 394 -9.55 19.16 -1.23
N GLY A 395 -8.96 17.98 -1.09
CA GLY A 395 -9.64 16.71 -0.74
C GLY A 395 -9.42 16.29 0.72
N ASP A 396 -9.91 15.16 1.20
CA ASP A 396 -9.82 14.80 2.65
C ASP A 396 -8.60 13.93 3.00
N VAL A 397 -7.47 14.12 2.31
CA VAL A 397 -6.26 13.31 2.54
C VAL A 397 -5.36 13.98 3.58
N TRP A 398 -5.41 13.46 4.80
CA TRP A 398 -4.58 13.87 5.93
C TRP A 398 -3.43 12.88 6.18
N ARG A 399 -2.25 13.42 6.48
CA ARG A 399 -1.06 12.63 6.82
C ARG A 399 -0.45 13.13 8.11
N ARG A 400 -0.12 12.21 9.02
CA ARG A 400 0.64 12.51 10.25
C ARG A 400 2.00 13.10 9.92
N ILE A 401 2.30 14.27 10.46
CA ILE A 401 3.55 15.00 10.20
C ILE A 401 4.39 15.21 11.47
N GLY A 402 3.81 15.01 12.66
CA GLY A 402 4.56 15.12 13.90
C GLY A 402 3.79 14.56 15.10
N THR A 403 4.54 14.29 16.17
CA THR A 403 3.99 13.89 17.47
C THR A 403 4.75 14.60 18.59
N LEU A 404 4.05 15.00 19.65
CA LEU A 404 4.65 15.67 20.80
C LEU A 404 4.05 15.13 22.10
N PRO A 405 4.86 14.74 23.11
CA PRO A 405 4.36 14.37 24.43
C PRO A 405 3.61 15.53 25.10
N VAL A 406 2.50 15.23 25.77
CA VAL A 406 1.64 16.19 26.47
C VAL A 406 1.52 15.84 27.94
N GLU A 407 1.68 16.85 28.80
CA GLU A 407 1.43 16.78 30.23
C GLU A 407 0.23 17.67 30.60
N ASN A 408 -0.74 17.09 31.29
CA ASN A 408 -1.94 17.81 31.75
C ASN A 408 -1.85 18.08 33.24
N ARG A 409 -2.11 19.33 33.64
CA ARG A 409 -2.24 19.68 35.06
C ARG A 409 -3.64 19.34 35.55
N VAL A 410 -3.71 18.70 36.71
CA VAL A 410 -4.99 18.46 37.38
C VAL A 410 -5.58 19.80 37.83
N ARG A 411 -6.83 20.04 37.47
CA ARG A 411 -7.60 21.21 37.95
C ARG A 411 -8.90 20.74 38.57
N LEU A 412 -9.17 21.21 39.78
CA LEU A 412 -10.43 20.97 40.49
C LEU A 412 -11.33 22.21 40.42
N GLU A 413 -12.48 22.05 39.78
CA GLU A 413 -13.59 22.98 39.84
C GLU A 413 -14.68 22.42 40.75
N ALA A 414 -15.18 23.23 41.69
CA ALA A 414 -16.28 22.84 42.56
C ALA A 414 -17.17 24.06 42.84
N TRP A 415 -18.48 23.85 42.81
CA TRP A 415 -19.48 24.90 42.99
C TRP A 415 -20.73 24.38 43.71
N VAL A 416 -21.61 25.31 44.07
CA VAL A 416 -22.85 25.03 44.80
C VAL A 416 -24.04 25.39 43.92
N GLU A 417 -25.01 24.48 43.82
CA GLU A 417 -26.33 24.73 43.23
C GLU A 417 -27.44 24.31 44.20
N ALA A 418 -28.70 24.61 43.87
CA ALA A 418 -29.86 24.25 44.69
C ALA A 418 -29.94 22.75 45.01
N ARG A 419 -29.43 21.89 44.13
CA ARG A 419 -29.43 20.43 44.28
C ARG A 419 -28.29 19.91 45.17
N GLY A 420 -27.24 20.69 45.43
CA GLY A 420 -26.08 20.25 46.20
C GLY A 420 -24.75 20.84 45.76
N VAL A 421 -23.66 20.23 46.25
CA VAL A 421 -22.29 20.53 45.81
C VAL A 421 -21.94 19.68 44.60
N PHE A 422 -21.48 20.34 43.55
CA PHE A 422 -20.98 19.71 42.33
C PHE A 422 -19.48 19.94 42.21
N ALA A 423 -18.79 18.97 41.60
CA ALA A 423 -17.42 19.16 41.18
C ALA A 423 -17.16 18.52 39.82
N ARG A 424 -16.10 19.03 39.17
CA ARG A 424 -15.51 18.49 37.96
C ARG A 424 -13.99 18.55 38.10
N VAL A 425 -13.32 17.48 37.67
CA VAL A 425 -11.86 17.41 37.60
C VAL A 425 -11.45 17.34 36.15
N PHE A 426 -10.39 18.06 35.80
CA PHE A 426 -9.75 17.99 34.48
C PHE A 426 -8.31 17.51 34.63
N PRO A 427 -7.87 16.49 33.88
CA PRO A 427 -8.67 15.60 33.02
C PRO A 427 -9.71 14.76 33.81
N PRO A 428 -10.78 14.28 33.16
CA PRO A 428 -11.86 13.53 33.82
C PRO A 428 -11.40 12.14 34.30
N GLY A 429 -12.18 11.51 35.20
CA GLY A 429 -11.90 10.15 35.68
C GLY A 429 -11.01 10.07 36.93
N LEU A 430 -10.46 11.21 37.39
CA LEU A 430 -9.70 11.26 38.63
C LEU A 430 -10.61 11.17 39.86
N PRO A 431 -10.22 10.41 40.90
CA PRO A 431 -10.99 10.29 42.13
C PRO A 431 -10.95 11.61 42.92
N VAL A 432 -12.11 12.01 43.41
CA VAL A 432 -12.28 13.18 44.28
C VAL A 432 -12.58 12.71 45.69
N ARG A 433 -11.78 13.16 46.65
CA ARG A 433 -12.03 12.95 48.08
C ARG A 433 -12.94 14.07 48.58
N ILE A 434 -13.99 13.70 49.30
CA ILE A 434 -14.92 14.64 49.92
C ILE A 434 -14.92 14.46 51.44
N ARG A 435 -14.94 15.56 52.17
CA ARG A 435 -15.18 15.60 53.61
C ARG A 435 -16.28 16.59 53.93
N VAL A 436 -17.33 16.11 54.59
CA VAL A 436 -18.52 16.90 54.90
C VAL A 436 -18.60 17.11 56.40
N PHE A 437 -18.75 18.36 56.81
CA PHE A 437 -18.82 18.76 58.21
C PHE A 437 -20.16 19.42 58.50
N ALA A 438 -20.82 18.98 59.57
CA ALA A 438 -21.93 19.68 60.18
C ALA A 438 -21.40 20.39 61.44
N GLY A 439 -21.23 21.70 61.35
CA GLY A 439 -20.51 22.44 62.37
C GLY A 439 -19.01 22.07 62.39
N LYS A 440 -18.48 21.64 63.56
CA LYS A 440 -17.10 21.13 63.71
C LYS A 440 -16.99 19.61 63.54
N ARG A 441 -18.11 18.89 63.42
CA ARG A 441 -18.14 17.42 63.37
C ARG A 441 -18.06 16.94 61.93
N LEU A 442 -17.10 16.08 61.63
CA LEU A 442 -17.06 15.33 60.37
C LEU A 442 -18.22 14.33 60.36
N VAL A 443 -19.11 14.45 59.37
CA VAL A 443 -20.31 13.61 59.23
C VAL A 443 -20.19 12.63 58.07
N GLN A 444 -19.37 12.92 57.07
CA GLN A 444 -19.13 12.03 55.93
C GLN A 444 -17.73 12.23 55.38
N GLU A 445 -17.08 11.13 55.02
CA GLU A 445 -15.87 11.12 54.21
C GLU A 445 -16.02 10.03 53.14
N ALA A 446 -15.76 10.39 51.88
CA ALA A 446 -15.88 9.45 50.77
C ALA A 446 -14.91 9.81 49.64
N THR A 447 -14.55 8.80 48.85
CA THR A 447 -13.83 8.99 47.59
C THR A 447 -14.79 8.61 46.47
N LEU A 448 -15.04 9.56 45.57
CA LEU A 448 -15.99 9.41 44.47
C LEU A 448 -15.24 9.47 43.15
N GLY A 449 -15.61 8.60 42.20
CA GLY A 449 -15.18 8.75 40.81
C GLY A 449 -15.92 9.92 40.16
N THR A 450 -15.21 10.78 39.44
CA THR A 450 -15.85 11.85 38.65
C THR A 450 -15.94 11.45 37.19
N GLY A 451 -17.12 11.66 36.61
CA GLY A 451 -17.34 11.46 35.17
C GLY A 451 -16.83 12.65 34.33
N PRO A 452 -16.95 12.58 33.00
CA PRO A 452 -16.66 13.71 32.10
C PRO A 452 -17.61 14.90 32.27
N GLN A 453 -18.77 14.68 32.91
CA GLN A 453 -19.73 15.71 33.29
C GLN A 453 -19.62 16.06 34.78
N GLU A 454 -20.36 17.09 35.22
CA GLU A 454 -20.43 17.42 36.64
C GLU A 454 -20.95 16.25 37.48
N THR A 455 -20.31 16.02 38.62
CA THR A 455 -20.70 14.97 39.56
C THR A 455 -21.29 15.61 40.80
N LEU A 456 -22.53 15.25 41.16
CA LEU A 456 -23.13 15.63 42.43
C LEU A 456 -22.41 14.90 43.56
N LEU A 457 -21.72 15.66 44.40
CA LEU A 457 -20.91 15.11 45.49
C LEU A 457 -21.70 14.98 46.80
N VAL A 458 -22.48 16.01 47.14
CA VAL A 458 -23.16 16.13 48.44
C VAL A 458 -24.51 16.82 48.26
N GLN A 459 -25.57 16.23 48.80
CA GLN A 459 -26.91 16.84 48.83
C GLN A 459 -27.12 17.73 50.06
N PRO A 460 -28.03 18.73 50.00
CA PRO A 460 -28.37 19.57 51.15
C PRO A 460 -28.91 18.76 52.33
N GLY A 461 -28.36 19.01 53.52
CA GLY A 461 -28.82 18.45 54.79
C GLY A 461 -29.86 19.33 55.49
N LEU A 462 -30.30 18.90 56.68
CA LEU A 462 -31.20 19.71 57.53
C LEU A 462 -30.49 20.87 58.24
N THR A 463 -29.16 20.83 58.29
CA THR A 463 -28.29 21.87 58.86
C THR A 463 -27.28 22.33 57.80
N PRO A 464 -26.65 23.52 57.96
CA PRO A 464 -25.61 23.97 57.05
C PRO A 464 -24.42 23.01 57.04
N LEU A 465 -23.89 22.71 55.86
CA LEU A 465 -22.76 21.79 55.69
C LEU A 465 -21.55 22.55 55.12
N ARG A 466 -20.37 22.30 55.69
CA ARG A 466 -19.09 22.65 55.07
C ARG A 466 -18.58 21.43 54.32
N VAL A 467 -18.29 21.59 53.04
CA VAL A 467 -17.81 20.52 52.16
C VAL A 467 -16.41 20.87 51.69
N GLU A 468 -15.46 20.02 52.05
CA GLU A 468 -14.10 20.06 51.50
C GLU A 468 -14.01 19.04 50.37
N VAL A 469 -13.57 19.51 49.21
CA VAL A 469 -13.40 18.73 48.00
C VAL A 469 -11.92 18.75 47.64
N GLU A 470 -11.31 17.58 47.50
CA GLU A 470 -9.87 17.42 47.25
C GLU A 470 -9.62 16.50 46.05
N ALA A 471 -8.73 16.94 45.15
CA ALA A 471 -8.26 16.14 44.02
C ALA A 471 -6.80 16.49 43.70
N ALA A 472 -5.92 15.47 43.66
CA ALA A 472 -4.50 15.59 43.30
C ALA A 472 -3.75 16.77 43.99
N GLY A 473 -4.06 17.03 45.26
CA GLY A 473 -3.43 18.10 46.04
C GLY A 473 -4.12 19.48 45.95
N GLU A 474 -5.11 19.67 45.09
CA GLU A 474 -5.99 20.85 45.13
C GLU A 474 -7.12 20.65 46.15
N VAL A 475 -7.40 21.67 46.97
CA VAL A 475 -8.51 21.68 47.94
C VAL A 475 -9.44 22.86 47.67
N ARG A 476 -10.75 22.59 47.63
CA ARG A 476 -11.82 23.59 47.60
C ARG A 476 -12.72 23.43 48.81
N VAL A 477 -13.05 24.55 49.45
CA VAL A 477 -13.95 24.56 50.61
C VAL A 477 -15.21 25.33 50.23
N LEU A 478 -16.35 24.65 50.30
CA LEU A 478 -17.66 25.16 49.93
C LEU A 478 -18.61 25.09 51.13
N THR A 479 -19.60 25.97 51.17
CA THR A 479 -20.66 25.95 52.19
C THR A 479 -22.00 25.73 51.51
N LEU A 480 -22.71 24.68 51.90
CA LEU A 480 -24.00 24.29 51.36
C LEU A 480 -25.11 24.71 52.35
N PRO A 481 -26.14 25.47 51.90
CA PRO A 481 -27.25 25.85 52.76
C PRO A 481 -28.11 24.64 53.16
N PRO A 482 -28.92 24.78 54.24
CA PRO A 482 -29.91 23.77 54.59
C PRO A 482 -30.93 23.56 53.47
N ARG A 483 -31.44 22.33 53.38
CA ARG A 483 -32.48 21.95 52.43
C ARG A 483 -33.72 22.83 52.58
N GLY A 484 -34.22 23.35 51.46
CA GLY A 484 -35.44 24.16 51.40
C GLY A 484 -35.28 25.65 51.71
N TRP A 485 -34.06 26.11 52.01
CA TRP A 485 -33.79 27.53 52.21
C TRP A 485 -33.50 28.25 50.89
N ALA A 486 -34.08 29.44 50.72
CA ALA A 486 -33.77 30.29 49.59
C ALA A 486 -32.32 30.78 49.69
N GLU A 487 -31.56 30.63 48.61
CA GLU A 487 -30.12 30.96 48.58
C GLU A 487 -29.85 32.44 48.91
N ALA A 488 -30.75 33.33 48.49
CA ALA A 488 -30.69 34.76 48.80
C ALA A 488 -30.74 35.04 50.31
N TRP A 489 -31.53 34.28 51.07
CA TRP A 489 -31.68 34.46 52.52
C TRP A 489 -30.46 33.93 53.28
N TRP A 490 -29.91 32.81 52.82
CA TRP A 490 -28.68 32.26 53.36
C TRP A 490 -27.47 33.19 53.14
N ARG A 491 -27.32 33.73 51.92
CA ARG A 491 -26.24 34.68 51.58
C ARG A 491 -26.32 36.00 52.36
N GLN A 492 -27.51 36.39 52.82
CA GLN A 492 -27.71 37.55 53.70
C GLN A 492 -27.33 37.26 55.17
N GLY A 493 -26.85 36.05 55.49
CA GLY A 493 -26.44 35.67 56.84
C GLY A 493 -27.62 35.41 57.80
N LEU A 494 -28.84 35.38 57.28
CA LEU A 494 -30.07 35.22 58.06
C LEU A 494 -30.28 33.80 58.61
N GLY A 495 -29.35 32.87 58.32
CA GLY A 495 -29.31 31.51 58.87
C GLY A 495 -28.28 31.29 59.98
N PHE A 496 -27.51 32.30 60.40
CA PHE A 496 -26.55 32.16 61.50
C PHE A 496 -27.16 32.63 62.83
N GLY A 497 -27.83 31.71 63.52
CA GLY A 497 -27.84 31.74 64.98
C GLY A 497 -26.44 31.45 65.50
N GLY A 498 -25.59 32.49 65.55
CA GLY A 498 -24.29 32.47 66.24
C GLY A 498 -23.18 31.66 65.58
N TRP A 499 -22.46 32.25 64.64
CA TRP A 499 -21.05 31.91 64.41
C TRP A 499 -20.23 33.20 64.31
N PRO A 500 -19.12 33.36 65.06
CA PRO A 500 -18.35 34.59 65.02
C PRO A 500 -17.78 34.85 63.62
N ARG A 501 -17.99 36.06 63.10
CA ARG A 501 -17.18 36.63 62.04
C ARG A 501 -15.73 36.73 62.54
N GLY A 502 -14.92 35.73 62.24
CA GLY A 502 -13.47 35.75 62.43
C GLY A 502 -12.76 36.08 61.12
N GLN A 503 -12.50 37.38 60.94
CA GLN A 503 -11.36 38.03 60.24
C GLN A 503 -10.83 37.44 58.92
N ARG A 504 -10.97 38.24 57.85
CA ARG A 504 -9.91 38.49 56.86
C ARG A 504 -9.09 39.68 57.38
N PRO A 505 -7.79 39.86 57.07
CA PRO A 505 -6.82 38.97 56.45
C PRO A 505 -5.99 38.15 57.44
#